data_AF-A0A5S3Y8I5-F1
#
_entry.id   AF-A0A5S3Y8I5-F1
#
_cell.length_a   1.000
_cell.length_b   1.000
_cell.length_c   1.000
_cell.angle_alpha   90.00
_cell.angle_beta   90.00
_cell.angle_gamma   90.00
#
_symmetry.space_group_name_H-M   'P 1'
#
loop_
_entity.id
_entity.type
_entity.pdbx_description
1 polymer ?
#
loop_
_entity_poly.entity_id
_entity_poly.type
_entity_poly.pdbx_seq_one_letter_code
_entity_poly.pdbx_strand_id
1 'polypeptide(L)'
;MNSEMSGKQQTTDSKSESLELNHWNKKAALYRLMNNEVLLIRVSKMFLDSSHVKLASLSQSIQNRDFKTTTSASYSLKGACGDLGATRLDQHLSELIVLIANERHPFEEIQSKLFEIKKDYQVLLTILQKYTS
;
A
#
# COMPACT_ATOMS: atom_id res chain seq x y z
N MET A 1 -43.95 -28.39 -6.13
CA MET A 1 -44.34 -27.17 -5.39
C MET A 1 -43.20 -26.81 -4.45
N ASN A 2 -42.82 -25.55 -4.43
CA ASN A 2 -41.49 -25.04 -4.08
C ASN A 2 -41.05 -25.31 -2.63
N SER A 3 -39.75 -25.49 -2.42
CA SER A 3 -39.09 -25.08 -1.19
C SER A 3 -37.79 -24.38 -1.56
N GLU A 4 -37.79 -23.09 -1.23
CA GLU A 4 -36.82 -22.08 -1.59
C GLU A 4 -35.54 -22.23 -0.76
N MET A 5 -34.43 -22.37 -1.47
CA MET A 5 -33.27 -21.48 -1.39
C MET A 5 -33.13 -20.67 -0.09
N SER A 6 -32.26 -21.15 0.82
CA SER A 6 -31.60 -20.27 1.79
C SER A 6 -30.17 -20.77 2.00
N GLY A 7 -29.20 -19.90 1.73
CA GLY A 7 -27.79 -20.21 1.99
C GLY A 7 -26.78 -19.49 1.10
N LYS A 8 -26.85 -18.15 0.98
CA LYS A 8 -25.71 -17.34 0.48
C LYS A 8 -25.69 -15.93 1.07
N GLN A 9 -25.39 -15.80 2.36
CA GLN A 9 -24.94 -14.53 2.97
C GLN A 9 -23.95 -14.81 4.10
N GLN A 10 -22.74 -15.31 3.79
CA GLN A 10 -21.67 -15.44 4.81
C GLN A 10 -20.24 -15.29 4.25
N THR A 11 -20.05 -14.86 2.99
CA THR A 11 -18.74 -14.91 2.32
C THR A 11 -18.14 -13.54 1.96
N THR A 12 -18.88 -12.45 2.11
CA THR A 12 -18.46 -11.12 1.63
C THR A 12 -17.72 -10.28 2.69
N ASP A 13 -18.13 -10.32 3.96
CA ASP A 13 -17.52 -9.51 5.02
C ASP A 13 -16.12 -10.00 5.42
N SER A 14 -15.94 -11.30 5.61
CA SER A 14 -14.64 -11.86 6.04
C SER A 14 -13.53 -11.66 5.00
N LYS A 15 -13.88 -11.57 3.71
CA LYS A 15 -12.91 -11.32 2.63
C LYS A 15 -12.50 -9.84 2.57
N SER A 16 -13.43 -8.92 2.84
CA SER A 16 -13.16 -7.49 2.91
C SER A 16 -12.26 -7.15 4.10
N GLU A 17 -12.55 -7.68 5.28
CA GLU A 17 -11.71 -7.46 6.48
C GLU A 17 -10.30 -8.02 6.32
N SER A 18 -10.16 -9.21 5.72
CA SER A 18 -8.84 -9.80 5.43
C SER A 18 -8.03 -8.93 4.46
N LEU A 19 -8.69 -8.36 3.43
CA LEU A 19 -8.03 -7.46 2.49
C LEU A 19 -7.56 -6.18 3.18
N GLU A 20 -8.41 -5.56 3.99
CA GLU A 20 -8.08 -4.35 4.75
C GLU A 20 -6.89 -4.59 5.68
N LEU A 21 -6.91 -5.70 6.45
CA LEU A 21 -5.84 -6.03 7.40
C LEU A 21 -4.49 -6.29 6.71
N ASN A 22 -4.51 -6.88 5.51
CA ASN A 22 -3.30 -7.13 4.74
C ASN A 22 -2.63 -5.83 4.26
N HIS A 23 -3.44 -4.82 3.89
CA HIS A 23 -2.94 -3.56 3.33
C HIS A 23 -2.65 -2.51 4.39
N TRP A 24 -3.44 -2.49 5.46
CA TRP A 24 -3.39 -1.46 6.48
C TRP A 24 -3.58 -2.05 7.88
N ASN A 25 -2.49 -2.10 8.64
CA ASN A 25 -2.54 -2.47 10.04
C ASN A 25 -2.93 -1.26 10.90
N LYS A 26 -4.21 -0.86 10.80
CA LYS A 26 -4.81 0.25 11.54
C LYS A 26 -4.52 0.17 13.04
N LYS A 27 -4.65 -1.03 13.63
CA LYS A 27 -4.46 -1.24 15.07
C LYS A 27 -3.03 -0.93 15.51
N ALA A 28 -2.03 -1.42 14.78
CA ALA A 28 -0.62 -1.14 15.09
C ALA A 28 -0.27 0.34 14.86
N ALA A 29 -0.81 0.96 13.80
CA ALA A 29 -0.63 2.38 13.54
C ALA A 29 -1.22 3.24 14.68
N LEU A 30 -2.46 2.96 15.08
CA LEU A 30 -3.14 3.66 16.16
C LEU A 30 -2.41 3.51 17.50
N TYR A 31 -1.87 2.33 17.79
CA TYR A 31 -1.04 2.09 18.99
C TYR A 31 0.22 2.97 19.01
N ARG A 32 0.93 3.11 17.88
CA ARG A 32 2.11 4.00 17.77
C ARG A 32 1.74 5.47 17.98
N LEU A 33 0.52 5.83 17.59
CA LEU A 33 -0.04 7.16 17.80
C LEU A 33 -0.73 7.31 19.17
N MET A 34 -0.40 6.46 20.14
CA MET A 34 -0.94 6.50 21.51
C MET A 34 -2.48 6.44 21.56
N ASN A 35 -3.07 5.66 20.67
CA ASN A 35 -4.52 5.54 20.48
C ASN A 35 -5.22 6.85 20.08
N ASN A 36 -4.49 7.80 19.48
CA ASN A 36 -5.04 9.06 19.01
C ASN A 36 -5.65 8.94 17.60
N GLU A 37 -6.98 8.72 17.53
CA GLU A 37 -7.70 8.61 16.25
C GLU A 37 -7.67 9.89 15.42
N VAL A 38 -7.70 11.07 16.06
CA VAL A 38 -7.62 12.36 15.36
C VAL A 38 -6.29 12.48 14.62
N LEU A 39 -5.20 12.07 15.27
CA LEU A 39 -3.88 12.04 14.65
C LEU A 39 -3.81 11.00 13.53
N LEU A 40 -4.41 9.82 13.72
CA LEU A 40 -4.46 8.79 12.68
C LEU A 40 -5.21 9.29 11.43
N ILE A 41 -6.35 9.95 11.58
CA ILE A 41 -7.10 10.56 10.48
C ILE A 41 -6.23 11.62 9.77
N ARG A 42 -5.51 12.46 10.52
CA ARG A 42 -4.62 13.47 9.94
C ARG A 42 -3.51 12.85 9.10
N VAL A 43 -2.79 11.84 9.62
CA VAL A 43 -1.72 11.20 8.84
C VAL A 43 -2.26 10.44 7.62
N SER A 44 -3.45 9.82 7.72
CA SER A 44 -4.14 9.21 6.58
C SER A 44 -4.44 10.24 5.49
N LYS A 45 -4.98 11.41 5.85
CA LYS A 45 -5.24 12.49 4.89
C LYS A 45 -3.96 13.03 4.25
N MET A 46 -2.91 13.25 5.04
CA MET A 46 -1.60 13.67 4.51
C MET A 46 -1.00 12.66 3.53
N PHE A 47 -1.21 11.36 3.77
CA PHE A 47 -0.81 10.31 2.84
C PHE A 47 -1.63 10.40 1.54
N LEU A 48 -2.95 10.49 1.63
CA LEU A 48 -3.85 10.64 0.45
C LEU A 48 -3.43 11.86 -0.41
N ASP A 49 -3.11 12.98 0.23
CA ASP A 49 -2.80 14.24 -0.45
C ASP A 49 -1.44 14.23 -1.15
N SER A 50 -0.45 13.47 -0.66
CA SER A 50 0.96 13.65 -1.08
C SER A 50 1.67 12.40 -1.59
N SER A 51 1.12 11.21 -1.37
CA SER A 51 1.79 9.95 -1.75
C SER A 51 1.82 9.72 -3.26
N HIS A 52 0.87 10.28 -4.01
CA HIS A 52 0.81 10.15 -5.47
C HIS A 52 2.05 10.76 -6.16
N VAL A 53 2.58 11.87 -5.66
CA VAL A 53 3.81 12.50 -6.18
C VAL A 53 5.02 11.58 -6.00
N LYS A 54 5.09 10.88 -4.85
CA LYS A 54 6.17 9.93 -4.55
C LYS A 54 6.10 8.70 -5.45
N LEU A 55 4.89 8.17 -5.68
CA LEU A 55 4.66 7.06 -6.60
C LEU A 55 4.96 7.44 -8.07
N ALA A 56 4.63 8.67 -8.47
CA ALA A 56 4.96 9.18 -9.80
C ALA A 56 6.48 9.28 -10.00
N SER A 57 7.20 9.84 -9.02
CA SER A 57 8.66 9.91 -9.03
C SER A 57 9.29 8.53 -9.13
N LEU A 58 8.83 7.56 -8.32
CA LEU A 58 9.27 6.17 -8.38
C LEU A 58 9.02 5.53 -9.76
N SER A 59 7.84 5.77 -10.33
CA SER A 59 7.49 5.21 -11.65
C SER A 59 8.40 5.77 -12.74
N GLN A 60 8.65 7.08 -12.72
CA GLN A 60 9.47 7.76 -13.71
C GLN A 60 10.94 7.32 -13.63
N SER A 61 11.50 7.19 -12.42
CA SER A 61 12.88 6.76 -12.25
C SER A 61 13.11 5.32 -12.73
N ILE A 62 12.14 4.42 -12.52
CA ILE A 62 12.19 3.05 -13.06
C ILE A 62 12.18 3.08 -14.59
N GLN A 63 11.28 3.87 -15.20
CA GLN A 63 11.22 4.00 -16.66
C GLN A 63 12.53 4.53 -17.25
N ASN A 64 13.17 5.47 -16.55
CA ASN A 64 14.45 6.06 -16.96
C ASN A 64 15.65 5.16 -16.62
N ARG A 65 15.44 3.99 -15.99
CA ARG A 65 16.49 3.11 -15.45
C ARG A 65 17.45 3.83 -14.50
N ASP A 66 16.97 4.88 -13.83
CA ASP A 66 17.70 5.61 -12.79
C ASP A 66 17.47 4.91 -11.44
N PHE A 67 18.27 3.88 -11.19
CA PHE A 67 18.14 3.05 -10.00
C PHE A 67 18.54 3.77 -8.71
N LYS A 68 19.41 4.79 -8.79
CA LYS A 68 19.76 5.61 -7.63
C LYS A 68 18.54 6.42 -7.17
N THR A 69 17.88 7.11 -8.09
CA THR A 69 16.65 7.85 -7.79
C THR A 69 15.52 6.91 -7.41
N THR A 70 15.42 5.73 -8.05
CA THR A 70 14.41 4.72 -7.71
C THR A 70 14.53 4.24 -6.26
N THR A 71 15.76 3.98 -5.79
CA THR A 71 16.00 3.61 -4.39
C THR A 71 15.63 4.75 -3.44
N SER A 72 16.02 5.99 -3.74
CA SER A 72 15.66 7.16 -2.93
C SER A 72 14.15 7.39 -2.86
N ALA A 73 13.45 7.27 -3.99
CA ALA A 73 12.00 7.40 -4.08
C ALA A 73 11.29 6.28 -3.30
N SER A 74 11.80 5.05 -3.39
CA SER A 74 11.31 3.89 -2.63
C SER A 74 11.39 4.14 -1.12
N TYR A 75 12.53 4.62 -0.60
CA TYR A 75 12.67 4.95 0.81
C TYR A 75 11.72 6.07 1.26
N SER A 76 11.55 7.11 0.44
CA SER A 76 10.63 8.21 0.75
C SER A 76 9.18 7.73 0.86
N LEU A 77 8.72 6.91 -0.08
CA LEU A 77 7.37 6.34 -0.03
C LEU A 77 7.23 5.33 1.11
N LYS A 78 8.27 4.54 1.40
CA LYS A 78 8.30 3.57 2.50
C LYS A 78 8.16 4.27 3.86
N GLY A 79 8.84 5.40 4.06
CA GLY A 79 8.68 6.21 5.29
C GLY A 79 7.22 6.62 5.52
N ALA A 80 6.56 7.14 4.48
CA ALA A 80 5.15 7.50 4.56
C ALA A 80 4.23 6.29 4.84
N CYS A 81 4.59 5.10 4.33
CA CYS A 81 3.88 3.86 4.65
C CYS A 81 4.04 3.45 6.12
N GLY A 82 5.23 3.64 6.68
CA GLY A 82 5.55 3.32 8.08
C GLY A 82 4.72 4.13 9.08
N ASP A 83 4.61 5.44 8.86
CA ASP A 83 3.84 6.36 9.71
C ASP A 83 2.35 5.99 9.78
N LEU A 84 1.83 5.45 8.67
CA LEU A 84 0.43 5.11 8.51
C LEU A 84 0.11 3.64 8.85
N GLY A 85 1.12 2.76 8.87
CA GLY A 85 0.93 1.31 9.00
C GLY A 85 0.47 0.61 7.71
N ALA A 86 0.86 1.14 6.54
CA ALA A 86 0.55 0.57 5.22
C ALA A 86 1.44 -0.65 4.91
N THR A 87 1.13 -1.79 5.56
CA THR A 87 1.97 -2.99 5.61
C THR A 87 2.33 -3.58 4.25
N ARG A 88 1.34 -3.74 3.36
CA ARG A 88 1.56 -4.37 2.06
C ARG A 88 2.45 -3.53 1.15
N LEU A 89 2.18 -2.23 1.09
CA LEU A 89 2.94 -1.31 0.26
C LEU A 89 4.37 -1.14 0.79
N ASP A 90 4.54 -1.08 2.12
CA ASP A 90 5.85 -1.07 2.79
C ASP A 90 6.70 -2.29 2.42
N GLN A 91 6.08 -3.49 2.39
CA GLN A 91 6.74 -4.72 1.97
C GLN A 91 7.17 -4.65 0.50
N HIS A 92 6.27 -4.26 -0.41
CA HIS A 92 6.60 -4.16 -1.83
C HIS A 92 7.79 -3.21 -2.11
N LEU A 93 7.86 -2.08 -1.40
CA LEU A 93 8.95 -1.12 -1.53
C LEU A 93 10.27 -1.70 -1.02
N SER A 94 10.23 -2.48 0.06
CA SER A 94 11.41 -3.15 0.60
C SER A 94 11.94 -4.20 -0.39
N GLU A 95 11.04 -4.99 -0.98
CA GLU A 95 11.38 -5.98 -2.00
C GLU A 95 11.93 -5.31 -3.27
N LEU A 96 11.36 -4.18 -3.71
CA LEU A 96 11.87 -3.41 -4.84
C LEU A 96 13.31 -2.92 -4.59
N ILE A 97 13.61 -2.41 -3.40
CA ILE A 97 14.97 -1.98 -3.04
C ILE A 97 15.95 -3.15 -3.13
N VAL A 98 15.56 -4.34 -2.67
CA VAL A 98 16.39 -5.55 -2.78
C VAL A 98 16.59 -5.97 -4.24
N LEU A 99 15.53 -5.94 -5.05
CA LEU A 99 15.61 -6.25 -6.49
C LEU A 99 16.58 -5.32 -7.22
N ILE A 100 16.52 -4.02 -6.92
CA ILE A 100 17.42 -3.02 -7.53
C ILE A 100 18.87 -3.21 -7.10
N ALA A 101 19.11 -3.58 -5.83
CA ALA A 101 20.45 -3.80 -5.30
C ALA A 101 21.13 -5.04 -5.89
N ASN A 102 20.36 -5.99 -6.43
CA ASN A 102 20.90 -7.17 -7.08
C ASN A 102 20.95 -6.98 -8.61
N GLU A 103 22.13 -6.65 -9.11
CA GLU A 103 22.43 -6.33 -10.52
C GLU A 103 22.12 -7.47 -11.52
N ARG A 104 21.76 -8.67 -11.04
CA ARG A 104 21.45 -9.83 -11.88
C ARG A 104 19.97 -9.96 -12.25
N HIS A 105 19.08 -9.15 -11.67
CA HIS A 105 17.66 -9.26 -11.99
C HIS A 105 17.32 -8.64 -13.34
N PRO A 106 16.49 -9.32 -14.16
CA PRO A 106 15.96 -8.75 -15.39
C PRO A 106 15.09 -7.52 -15.06
N PHE A 107 15.15 -6.51 -15.93
CA PHE A 107 14.39 -5.26 -15.75
C PHE A 107 12.88 -5.50 -15.73
N GLU A 108 12.43 -6.55 -16.40
CA GLU A 108 11.05 -7.02 -16.44
C GLU A 108 10.52 -7.35 -15.03
N GLU A 109 11.36 -7.88 -14.13
CA GLU A 109 10.97 -8.12 -12.73
C GLU A 109 10.73 -6.81 -11.98
N ILE A 110 11.56 -5.79 -12.21
CA ILE A 110 11.39 -4.45 -11.62
C ILE A 110 10.09 -3.81 -12.15
N GLN A 111 9.78 -3.97 -13.43
CA GLN A 111 8.53 -3.47 -14.01
C GLN A 111 7.31 -4.20 -13.46
N SER A 112 7.38 -5.53 -13.32
CA SER A 112 6.35 -6.33 -12.68
C SER A 112 6.12 -5.86 -11.24
N LYS A 113 7.21 -5.59 -10.51
CA LYS A 113 7.13 -5.09 -9.14
C LYS A 113 6.46 -3.71 -9.05
N LEU A 114 6.77 -2.82 -9.98
CA LEU A 114 6.10 -1.52 -10.06
C LEU A 114 4.59 -1.66 -10.32
N PHE A 115 4.17 -2.64 -11.13
CA PHE A 115 2.76 -2.92 -11.36
C PHE A 115 2.05 -3.37 -10.07
N GLU A 116 2.67 -4.29 -9.31
CA GLU A 116 2.15 -4.72 -8.00
C GLU A 116 2.03 -3.55 -7.02
N ILE A 117 3.07 -2.71 -6.92
CA ILE A 117 3.09 -1.52 -6.08
C ILE A 117 1.90 -0.61 -6.42
N LYS A 118 1.68 -0.33 -7.70
CA LYS A 118 0.57 0.53 -8.16
C LYS A 118 -0.79 -0.06 -7.80
N LYS A 119 -0.96 -1.36 -7.97
CA LYS A 119 -2.20 -2.06 -7.63
C LYS A 119 -2.52 -1.95 -6.14
N ASP A 120 -1.58 -2.34 -5.28
CA ASP A 120 -1.81 -2.37 -3.83
C ASP A 120 -1.85 -0.96 -3.23
N TYR A 121 -1.19 0.02 -3.88
CA TYR A 121 -1.37 1.43 -3.57
C TYR A 121 -2.81 1.90 -3.79
N GLN A 122 -3.46 1.56 -4.91
CA GLN A 122 -4.85 1.94 -5.16
C GLN A 122 -5.83 1.29 -4.17
N VAL A 123 -5.57 0.04 -3.79
CA VAL A 123 -6.34 -0.64 -2.73
C VAL A 123 -6.20 0.13 -1.42
N LEU A 124 -4.97 0.49 -1.03
CA LEU A 124 -4.73 1.29 0.16
C LEU A 124 -5.45 2.64 0.13
N LEU A 125 -5.39 3.39 -0.99
CA LEU A 125 -6.09 4.66 -1.12
C LEU A 125 -7.60 4.50 -0.86
N THR A 126 -8.21 3.46 -1.42
CA THR A 126 -9.64 3.17 -1.26
C THR A 126 -9.98 2.93 0.22
N ILE A 127 -9.15 2.15 0.92
CA ILE A 127 -9.31 1.87 2.35
C ILE A 127 -9.22 3.16 3.17
N LEU A 128 -8.21 3.99 2.91
CA LEU A 128 -8.00 5.24 3.64
C LEU A 128 -9.10 6.27 3.37
N GLN A 129 -9.55 6.41 2.12
CA GLN A 129 -10.65 7.29 1.76
C GLN A 129 -11.91 6.93 2.54
N LYS A 130 -12.29 5.63 2.57
CA LYS A 130 -13.41 5.12 3.36
C LYS A 130 -13.25 5.41 4.86
N TYR A 131 -12.03 5.33 5.40
CA TYR A 131 -11.77 5.60 6.81
C TYR A 131 -11.82 7.09 7.18
N THR A 132 -11.42 7.98 6.26
CA THR A 132 -11.33 9.43 6.51
C THR A 132 -12.56 10.24 6.11
N SER A 133 -13.53 9.58 5.45
CA SER A 133 -14.84 10.12 5.09
C SER A 133 -15.75 10.17 6.31
#